data_AF-A0A955GMN1-F1
#
_entry.id   AF-A0A955GMN1-F1
#
_cell.length_a   1.000
_cell.length_b   1.000
_cell.length_c   1.000
_cell.angle_alpha   90.00
_cell.angle_beta   90.00
_cell.angle_gamma   90.00
#
_symmetry.space_group_name_H-M   'P 1'
#
loop_
_entity.id
_entity.type
_entity.pdbx_description
1 polymer ?
#
loop_
_entity_poly.entity_id
_entity_poly.type
_entity_poly.pdbx_seq_one_letter_code
_entity_poly.pdbx_strand_id
1 'polypeptide(L)'
;MKREQLEKLIKESWSIETCYPPLQSKWSAMNPSLGQCAVTSLLLQDYLGGEILYDANNDHYWNKLSDGKEIDLTRNQFPKGTLFSKGEVIERENLFSATAQTRFRYELLKEKVSNYLEN
;
A
#
# COMPACT_ATOMS: atom_id res chain seq x y z
N MET A 1 12.51 12.76 -7.62
CA MET A 1 12.59 12.16 -6.27
C MET A 1 13.28 10.80 -6.35
N LYS A 2 14.18 10.47 -5.41
CA LYS A 2 14.78 9.13 -5.33
C LYS A 2 13.76 8.12 -4.78
N ARG A 3 13.82 6.86 -5.21
CA ARG A 3 12.89 5.80 -4.75
C ARG A 3 12.84 5.66 -3.22
N GLU A 4 13.99 5.64 -2.55
CA GLU A 4 14.07 5.54 -1.09
C GLU A 4 13.35 6.69 -0.38
N GLN A 5 13.44 7.91 -0.95
CA GLN A 5 12.73 9.07 -0.43
C GLN A 5 11.21 8.90 -0.59
N LEU A 6 10.74 8.43 -1.75
CA LEU A 6 9.33 8.12 -1.96
C LEU A 6 8.82 7.09 -0.95
N GLU A 7 9.53 5.97 -0.79
CA GLU A 7 9.13 4.91 0.14
C GLU A 7 9.07 5.41 1.59
N LYS A 8 10.01 6.27 1.98
CA LYS A 8 10.01 6.93 3.30
C LYS A 8 8.79 7.84 3.47
N LEU A 9 8.52 8.71 2.51
CA LEU A 9 7.39 9.65 2.57
C LEU A 9 6.04 8.93 2.62
N ILE A 10 5.88 7.84 1.86
CA ILE A 10 4.68 6.99 1.92
C ILE A 10 4.49 6.44 3.35
N LYS A 11 5.56 5.88 3.94
CA LYS A 11 5.52 5.32 5.30
C LYS A 11 5.16 6.38 6.36
N GLU A 12 5.73 7.58 6.23
CA GLU A 12 5.44 8.72 7.12
C GLU A 12 4.03 9.27 6.94
N SER A 13 3.42 9.06 5.77
CA SER A 13 2.06 9.52 5.45
C SER A 13 0.95 8.57 5.91
N TRP A 14 1.29 7.35 6.35
CA TRP A 14 0.31 6.41 6.88
C TRP A 14 -0.29 6.91 8.19
N SER A 15 -1.58 6.64 8.35
CA SER A 15 -2.35 7.03 9.52
C SER A 15 -3.58 6.15 9.68
N ILE A 16 -4.31 6.31 10.78
CA ILE A 16 -5.57 5.62 10.99
C ILE A 16 -6.61 5.94 9.89
N GLU A 17 -6.61 7.15 9.35
CA GLU A 17 -7.55 7.57 8.29
C GLU A 17 -7.27 6.93 6.93
N THR A 18 -6.02 6.54 6.65
CA THR A 18 -5.64 5.82 5.41
C THR A 18 -5.76 4.30 5.57
N CYS A 19 -5.84 3.82 6.82
CA CYS A 19 -6.03 2.41 7.15
C CYS A 19 -7.39 1.88 6.67
N TYR A 20 -7.41 0.63 6.21
CA TYR A 20 -8.61 -0.10 5.84
C TYR A 20 -9.63 -0.09 6.99
N PRO A 21 -10.89 0.37 6.79
CA PRO A 21 -11.82 0.66 7.88
C PRO A 21 -12.05 -0.51 8.86
N PRO A 22 -12.22 -1.77 8.42
CA PRO A 22 -12.34 -2.91 9.33
C PRO A 22 -11.12 -3.16 10.24
N LEU A 23 -9.96 -2.60 9.92
CA LEU A 23 -8.72 -2.75 10.67
C LEU A 23 -8.33 -1.50 11.48
N GLN A 24 -9.07 -0.39 11.36
CA GLN A 24 -8.75 0.87 12.05
C GLN A 24 -8.68 0.71 13.57
N SER A 25 -9.56 -0.09 14.17
CA SER A 25 -9.56 -0.36 15.61
C SER A 25 -8.33 -1.12 16.11
N LYS A 26 -7.60 -1.78 15.21
CA LYS A 26 -6.35 -2.52 15.49
C LYS A 26 -5.11 -1.75 15.03
N TRP A 27 -5.29 -0.65 14.30
CA TRP A 27 -4.19 0.17 13.82
C TRP A 27 -3.52 0.88 14.99
N SER A 28 -2.19 1.00 14.95
CA SER A 28 -1.43 1.75 15.95
C SER A 28 -0.13 2.28 15.35
N ALA A 29 0.48 3.28 16.00
CA ALA A 29 1.79 3.78 15.61
C ALA A 29 2.91 2.71 15.69
N MET A 30 2.69 1.62 16.43
CA MET A 30 3.62 0.48 16.48
C MET A 30 3.46 -0.47 15.28
N ASN A 31 2.32 -0.43 14.58
CA ASN A 31 2.07 -1.16 13.33
C ASN A 31 1.36 -0.26 12.31
N PRO A 32 2.05 0.78 11.79
CA PRO A 32 1.42 1.79 10.93
C PRO A 32 1.04 1.25 9.54
N SER A 33 1.66 0.14 9.11
CA SER A 33 1.40 -0.54 7.84
C SER A 33 0.07 -1.29 7.78
N LEU A 34 -0.57 -1.55 8.93
CA LEU A 34 -1.81 -2.34 8.99
C LEU A 34 -2.91 -1.70 8.13
N GLY A 35 -3.47 -2.47 7.20
CA GLY A 35 -4.57 -2.01 6.35
C GLY A 35 -4.16 -0.99 5.27
N GLN A 36 -2.85 -0.81 5.04
CA GLN A 36 -2.32 0.14 4.05
C GLN A 36 -1.98 -0.49 2.69
N CYS A 37 -1.99 -1.82 2.57
CA CYS A 37 -1.47 -2.55 1.40
C CYS A 37 -2.09 -2.10 0.06
N ALA A 38 -3.42 -2.03 -0.02
CA ALA A 38 -4.12 -1.66 -1.25
C ALA A 38 -3.78 -0.23 -1.72
N VAL A 39 -3.92 0.76 -0.84
CA VAL A 39 -3.68 2.18 -1.19
C VAL A 39 -2.21 2.48 -1.43
N THR A 40 -1.31 1.80 -0.72
CA THR A 40 0.14 1.88 -0.93
C THR A 40 0.51 1.29 -2.29
N SER A 41 -0.08 0.16 -2.67
CA SER A 41 0.22 -0.48 -3.96
C SER A 41 -0.25 0.36 -5.13
N LEU A 42 -1.41 1.01 -5.02
CA LEU A 42 -1.91 1.97 -5.99
C LEU A 42 -0.96 3.16 -6.15
N LEU A 43 -0.54 3.76 -5.04
CA LEU A 43 0.31 4.93 -5.07
C LEU A 43 1.72 4.62 -5.62
N LEU A 44 2.30 3.48 -5.22
CA LEU A 44 3.57 3.03 -5.79
C LEU A 44 3.48 2.78 -7.29
N GLN A 45 2.37 2.21 -7.77
CA GLN A 45 2.15 2.02 -9.20
C GLN A 45 2.10 3.36 -9.94
N ASP A 46 1.53 4.42 -9.37
CA ASP A 46 1.51 5.74 -10.02
C ASP A 46 2.91 6.34 -10.18
N TYR A 47 3.81 6.14 -9.20
CA TYR A 47 5.16 6.70 -9.25
C TYR A 47 6.18 5.82 -9.98
N LEU A 48 6.02 4.49 -9.91
CA LEU A 48 7.03 3.53 -10.37
C LEU A 48 6.55 2.63 -11.51
N GLY A 49 5.25 2.67 -11.86
CA GLY A 49 4.63 1.74 -12.79
C GLY A 49 4.57 0.32 -12.26
N GLY A 50 4.56 -0.65 -13.18
CA GLY A 50 4.54 -2.08 -12.85
C GLY A 50 3.15 -2.64 -12.57
N GLU A 51 3.14 -3.87 -12.05
CA GLU A 51 1.96 -4.68 -11.78
C GLU A 51 1.63 -4.65 -10.28
N ILE A 52 0.33 -4.83 -9.95
CA ILE A 52 -0.12 -5.08 -8.58
C ILE A 52 -0.35 -6.58 -8.46
N LEU A 53 0.28 -7.19 -7.46
CA LEU A 53 0.13 -8.60 -7.10
C LEU A 53 -0.84 -8.72 -5.92
N TYR A 54 -1.66 -9.77 -5.94
CA TYR A 54 -2.62 -10.09 -4.89
C TYR A 54 -2.45 -11.52 -4.38
N ASP A 55 -2.30 -11.66 -3.06
CA ASP A 55 -2.34 -12.95 -2.37
C ASP A 55 -3.67 -13.14 -1.66
N ALA A 56 -4.55 -13.95 -2.25
CA ALA A 56 -5.86 -14.25 -1.70
C ALA A 56 -5.80 -14.97 -0.34
N ASN A 57 -4.71 -15.66 0.00
CA ASN A 57 -4.59 -16.36 1.29
C ASN A 57 -4.43 -15.41 2.47
N ASN A 58 -3.78 -14.27 2.24
CA ASN A 58 -3.46 -13.27 3.26
C ASN A 58 -4.24 -11.96 3.06
N ASP A 59 -5.07 -11.87 2.02
CA ASP A 59 -5.72 -10.65 1.53
C ASP A 59 -4.73 -9.48 1.41
N HIS A 60 -3.65 -9.71 0.67
CA HIS A 60 -2.49 -8.81 0.65
C HIS A 60 -2.11 -8.35 -0.76
N TYR A 61 -1.68 -7.09 -0.86
CA TYR A 61 -1.31 -6.44 -2.12
C TYR A 61 0.10 -5.87 -2.04
N TRP A 62 0.87 -6.04 -3.12
CA TRP A 62 2.19 -5.42 -3.30
C TRP A 62 2.49 -5.20 -4.79
N ASN A 63 3.63 -4.59 -5.12
CA ASN A 63 3.97 -4.28 -6.50
C ASN A 63 5.09 -5.17 -7.05
N LYS A 64 5.03 -5.44 -8.35
CA LYS A 64 6.13 -5.98 -9.13
C LYS A 64 6.51 -5.00 -10.23
N LEU A 65 7.75 -4.55 -10.24
CA LEU A 65 8.26 -3.58 -11.21
C LEU A 65 8.57 -4.23 -12.56
N SER A 66 8.76 -3.40 -13.58
CA SER A 66 9.12 -3.83 -14.94
C SER A 66 10.47 -4.55 -15.03
N ASP A 67 11.39 -4.31 -14.09
CA ASP A 67 12.66 -5.04 -13.97
C ASP A 67 12.52 -6.37 -13.18
N GLY A 68 11.29 -6.75 -12.83
CA GLY A 68 10.96 -7.97 -12.10
C GLY A 68 11.14 -7.86 -10.58
N LYS A 69 11.62 -6.75 -10.05
CA LYS A 69 11.76 -6.58 -8.59
C LYS A 69 10.39 -6.37 -7.94
N GLU A 70 10.17 -7.05 -6.82
CA GLU A 70 8.98 -6.85 -6.00
C GLU A 70 9.23 -5.83 -4.89
N ILE A 71 8.22 -4.99 -4.63
CA ILE A 71 8.23 -3.97 -3.58
C ILE A 71 6.99 -4.18 -2.73
N ASP A 72 7.20 -4.41 -1.43
CA ASP A 72 6.14 -4.52 -0.44
C ASP A 72 6.50 -3.69 0.79
N LEU A 73 6.02 -2.45 0.84
CA LEU A 73 6.27 -1.57 1.99
C LEU A 73 5.45 -1.99 3.22
N THR A 74 4.41 -2.79 3.03
CA THR A 74 3.42 -3.15 4.05
C THR A 74 3.58 -4.57 4.57
N ARG A 75 4.64 -5.28 4.15
CA ARG A 75 4.95 -6.66 4.55
C ARG A 75 4.99 -6.85 6.07
N ASN A 76 5.45 -5.83 6.78
CA ASN A 76 5.57 -5.80 8.24
C ASN A 76 4.23 -5.66 8.98
N GLN A 77 3.10 -5.51 8.28
CA GLN A 77 1.78 -5.59 8.92
C GLN A 77 1.46 -6.99 9.45
N PHE A 78 2.15 -8.01 8.90
CA PHE A 78 1.98 -9.40 9.27
C PHE A 78 3.06 -9.85 10.28
N PRO A 79 2.76 -10.86 11.11
CA PRO A 79 3.76 -11.48 11.97
C PRO A 79 4.97 -12.00 11.19
N LYS A 80 6.14 -11.98 11.83
CA LYS A 80 7.35 -12.58 11.27
C LYS A 80 7.12 -14.06 10.96
N GLY A 81 7.49 -14.50 9.76
CA GLY A 81 7.34 -15.88 9.31
C GLY A 81 6.03 -16.17 8.56
N THR A 82 5.17 -15.16 8.35
CA THR A 82 4.00 -15.29 7.47
C THR A 82 4.44 -15.73 6.07
N LEU A 83 3.81 -16.78 5.55
CA LEU A 83 4.04 -17.30 4.21
C LEU A 83 3.07 -16.64 3.24
N PHE A 84 3.60 -16.17 2.11
CA PHE A 84 2.81 -15.56 1.05
C PHE A 84 2.84 -16.46 -0.17
N SER A 85 1.74 -16.45 -0.93
CA SER A 85 1.76 -17.04 -2.27
C SER A 85 2.61 -16.18 -3.23
N LYS A 86 2.78 -16.64 -4.47
CA LYS A 86 3.45 -15.84 -5.51
C LYS A 86 2.66 -14.58 -5.91
N GLY A 87 1.38 -14.49 -5.50
CA GLY A 87 0.46 -13.47 -5.92
C GLY A 87 0.00 -13.63 -7.37
N GLU A 88 -1.22 -13.19 -7.65
CA GLU A 88 -1.75 -13.06 -9.01
C GLU A 88 -1.77 -11.58 -9.41
N VAL A 89 -1.46 -11.30 -10.68
CA VAL A 89 -1.56 -9.93 -11.20
C VAL A 89 -3.02 -9.53 -11.25
N ILE A 90 -3.32 -8.35 -10.72
CA ILE A 90 -4.67 -7.80 -10.75
C ILE A 90 -4.68 -6.37 -11.32
N GLU A 91 -5.80 -6.02 -11.94
CA GLU A 91 -6.05 -4.68 -12.44
C GLU A 91 -6.31 -3.71 -11.28
N ARG A 92 -5.78 -2.48 -11.40
CA ARG A 92 -5.91 -1.46 -10.36
C ARG A 92 -7.36 -1.05 -10.11
N GLU A 93 -8.21 -1.10 -11.13
CA GLU A 93 -9.64 -0.82 -11.07
C GLU A 93 -10.36 -1.78 -10.11
N ASN A 94 -9.85 -3.01 -9.94
CA ASN A 94 -10.40 -3.96 -8.98
C ASN A 94 -10.21 -3.47 -7.54
N LEU A 95 -9.11 -2.77 -7.22
CA LEU A 95 -8.90 -2.23 -5.87
C LEU A 95 -9.82 -1.04 -5.59
N PHE A 96 -10.04 -0.18 -6.59
CA PHE A 96 -10.96 0.96 -6.45
C PHE A 96 -12.41 0.52 -6.27
N SER A 97 -12.79 -0.60 -6.90
CA SER A 97 -14.14 -1.18 -6.77
C SER A 97 -14.27 -2.13 -5.57
N ALA A 98 -13.16 -2.63 -5.01
CA ALA A 98 -13.18 -3.56 -3.87
C ALA A 98 -13.92 -2.97 -2.65
N THR A 99 -13.73 -1.68 -2.35
CA THR A 99 -14.55 -0.97 -1.36
C THR A 99 -14.79 0.48 -1.76
N ALA A 100 -15.98 1.01 -1.43
CA ALA A 100 -16.32 2.42 -1.65
C ALA A 100 -15.31 3.40 -1.01
N GLN A 101 -14.58 2.95 0.01
CA GLN A 101 -13.60 3.77 0.75
C GLN A 101 -12.18 3.65 0.20
N THR A 102 -11.85 2.71 -0.69
CA THR A 102 -10.48 2.57 -1.21
C THR A 102 -10.03 3.83 -1.93
N ARG A 103 -10.90 4.41 -2.78
CA ARG A 103 -10.57 5.64 -3.51
C ARG A 103 -10.30 6.81 -2.57
N PHE A 104 -11.16 7.02 -1.57
CA PHE A 104 -10.96 8.08 -0.57
C PHE A 104 -9.61 7.94 0.15
N ARG A 105 -9.29 6.74 0.65
CA ARG A 105 -8.04 6.49 1.37
C ARG A 105 -6.81 6.65 0.47
N TYR A 106 -6.91 6.24 -0.79
CA TYR A 106 -5.86 6.44 -1.78
C TYR A 106 -5.60 7.93 -2.04
N GLU A 107 -6.65 8.72 -2.30
CA GLU A 107 -6.50 10.16 -2.53
C GLU A 107 -5.94 10.87 -1.29
N LEU A 108 -6.38 10.49 -0.08
CA LEU A 108 -5.85 11.03 1.17
C LEU A 108 -4.36 10.69 1.35
N LEU A 109 -3.95 9.45 1.08
CA LEU A 109 -2.54 9.07 1.15
C LEU A 109 -1.69 9.86 0.15
N LYS A 110 -2.20 10.03 -1.08
CA LYS A 110 -1.56 10.80 -2.14
C LYS A 110 -1.41 12.28 -1.79
N GLU A 111 -2.45 12.88 -1.21
CA GLU A 111 -2.42 14.26 -0.71
C GLU A 111 -1.35 14.41 0.37
N LYS A 112 -1.33 13.52 1.37
CA LYS A 112 -0.32 13.54 2.45
C LYS A 112 1.10 13.44 1.91
N VAL A 113 1.36 12.53 0.96
CA VAL A 113 2.68 12.40 0.32
C VAL A 113 3.05 13.66 -0.47
N SER A 114 2.10 14.26 -1.19
CA SER A 114 2.33 15.50 -1.94
C SER A 114 2.69 16.67 -1.02
N ASN A 115 2.02 16.78 0.13
CA ASN A 115 2.32 17.82 1.12
C ASN A 115 3.75 17.71 1.67
N TYR A 116 4.33 16.51 1.76
CA TYR A 116 5.75 16.35 2.12
C TYR A 116 6.72 16.73 1.01
N LEU A 117 6.29 16.82 -0.25
CA LEU A 117 7.13 17.19 -1.39
C LEU A 117 7.18 18.71 -1.61
N GLU A 118 6.17 19.43 -1.14
CA GLU A 118 6.06 20.89 -1.26
C GLU A 118 6.73 21.64 -0.10
N ASN A 119 7.09 20.93 0.98
CA ASN A 119 7.82 21.45 2.15
C ASN A 119 9.30 21.05 2.12
#